data_AF-A0A7S1HQN5-F1
#
_entry.id   AF-A0A7S1HQN5-F1
#
_cell.length_a   1.000
_cell.length_b   1.000
_cell.length_c   1.000
_cell.angle_alpha   90.00
_cell.angle_beta   90.00
_cell.angle_gamma   90.00
#
_symmetry.space_group_name_H-M   'P 1'
#
loop_
_entity.id
_entity.type
_entity.pdbx_description
1 polymer ?
#
loop_
_entity_poly.entity_id
_entity_poly.type
_entity_poly.pdbx_seq_one_letter_code
_entity_poly.pdbx_strand_id
1 'polypeptide(L)'
;EHGSGAGGVEEGRKDGGMERLVELPESLLCELLRKFDTPELLALACTCRKLNEFVGAHVLEPGSEEYRKTKEAFLRQKLNRQRKAQRKANILECEIQDVNREMRTLKEEANELRNQERVDRKLYQEIGRGRSAGIALKTWAPAPVSVWHKKVVEQTPVSVDSRMEDLAAKLKVTKLLLKNVLQRMETKKRKLSVLEESLSSLKRTTPKM
;
A
#
# COMPACT_ATOMS: atom_id res chain seq x y z
N GLU A 1 -85.67 0.04 -10.47
CA GLU A 1 -84.84 0.36 -9.28
C GLU A 1 -83.51 -0.37 -9.47
N HIS A 2 -82.51 0.26 -10.08
CA HIS A 2 -81.42 1.01 -9.44
C HIS A 2 -80.44 0.14 -8.64
N GLY A 3 -79.18 0.15 -9.09
CA GLY A 3 -78.00 -0.44 -8.45
C GLY A 3 -77.08 -1.09 -9.49
N SER A 4 -76.20 -0.36 -10.18
CA SER A 4 -74.80 -0.06 -9.79
C SER A 4 -74.01 -1.34 -9.47
N GLY A 5 -72.88 -1.68 -10.07
CA GLY A 5 -71.86 -0.92 -10.80
C GLY A 5 -70.47 -1.43 -10.36
N ALA A 6 -69.48 -1.34 -11.25
CA ALA A 6 -68.05 -1.66 -11.05
C ALA A 6 -67.71 -3.17 -10.95
N GLY A 7 -66.73 -3.72 -11.66
CA GLY A 7 -65.46 -3.14 -12.09
C GLY A 7 -64.35 -4.02 -11.52
N GLY A 8 -64.16 -5.20 -12.10
CA GLY A 8 -63.10 -6.14 -11.70
C GLY A 8 -61.81 -5.85 -12.46
N VAL A 9 -60.98 -4.98 -11.92
CA VAL A 9 -59.57 -4.85 -12.28
C VAL A 9 -58.82 -5.94 -11.52
N GLU A 10 -58.38 -7.00 -12.19
CA GLU A 10 -57.41 -7.93 -11.62
C GLU A 10 -56.04 -7.24 -11.55
N GLU A 11 -55.79 -6.61 -10.40
CA GLU A 11 -54.48 -6.12 -10.01
C GLU A 11 -53.58 -7.33 -9.69
N GLY A 12 -52.68 -7.64 -10.62
CA GLY A 12 -51.61 -8.61 -10.42
C GLY A 12 -50.70 -8.19 -9.27
N ARG A 13 -50.95 -8.71 -8.06
CA ARG A 13 -49.96 -8.78 -7.00
C ARG A 13 -48.82 -9.69 -7.45
N LYS A 14 -47.75 -9.08 -7.95
CA LYS A 14 -46.42 -9.70 -7.97
C LYS A 14 -45.96 -9.81 -6.52
N ASP A 15 -46.32 -10.92 -5.86
CA ASP A 15 -45.59 -11.36 -4.68
C ASP A 15 -44.13 -11.53 -5.12
N GLY A 16 -43.29 -10.62 -4.63
CA GLY A 16 -41.84 -10.69 -4.80
C GLY A 16 -41.38 -12.03 -4.25
N GLY A 17 -41.08 -12.93 -5.18
CA GLY A 17 -40.52 -14.24 -4.90
C GLY A 17 -39.29 -14.07 -4.03
N MET A 18 -39.47 -14.26 -2.73
CA MET A 18 -38.41 -14.66 -1.83
C MET A 18 -37.97 -16.01 -2.37
N GLU A 19 -36.96 -16.00 -3.26
CA GLU A 19 -36.33 -17.20 -3.80
C GLU A 19 -36.05 -18.11 -2.61
N ARG A 20 -36.89 -19.14 -2.47
CA ARG A 20 -36.64 -20.19 -1.50
C ARG A 20 -35.26 -20.71 -1.88
N LEU A 21 -34.34 -20.71 -0.92
CA LEU A 21 -33.09 -21.45 -1.00
C LEU A 21 -33.44 -22.94 -1.15
N VAL A 22 -33.79 -23.32 -2.37
CA VAL A 22 -34.08 -24.68 -2.78
C VAL A 22 -32.73 -25.36 -2.85
N GLU A 23 -32.48 -26.10 -1.76
CA GLU A 23 -31.55 -27.23 -1.69
C GLU A 23 -30.07 -26.89 -1.85
N LEU A 24 -29.42 -26.57 -0.73
CA LEU A 24 -27.96 -26.69 -0.65
C LEU A 24 -27.57 -28.18 -0.76
N PRO A 25 -26.67 -28.55 -1.68
CA PRO A 25 -26.03 -29.87 -1.71
C PRO A 25 -25.34 -30.20 -0.38
N GLU A 26 -25.41 -31.45 0.06
CA GLU A 26 -24.81 -31.91 1.33
C GLU A 26 -23.31 -31.60 1.43
N SER A 27 -22.60 -31.61 0.29
CA SER A 27 -21.18 -31.24 0.21
C SER A 27 -20.90 -29.80 0.62
N LEU A 28 -21.78 -28.86 0.26
CA LEU A 28 -21.69 -27.45 0.66
C LEU A 28 -22.08 -27.27 2.13
N LEU A 29 -23.01 -28.08 2.63
CA LEU A 29 -23.39 -28.10 4.04
C LEU A 29 -22.21 -28.52 4.92
N CYS A 30 -21.48 -29.57 4.53
CA CYS A 30 -20.28 -30.03 5.24
C CYS A 30 -19.13 -29.00 5.19
N GLU A 31 -18.99 -28.26 4.10
CA GLU A 31 -18.02 -27.15 4.03
C GLU A 31 -18.39 -25.98 4.94
N LEU A 32 -19.68 -25.64 5.03
CA LEU A 32 -20.17 -24.61 5.96
C LEU A 32 -19.93 -25.04 7.42
N LEU A 33 -20.22 -26.29 7.76
CA LEU A 33 -19.96 -26.83 9.10
C LEU A 33 -18.47 -26.80 9.51
N ARG A 34 -17.54 -26.85 8.55
CA ARG A 34 -16.10 -26.73 8.81
C ARG A 34 -15.60 -25.29 8.91
N LYS A 35 -16.34 -24.33 8.36
CA LYS A 35 -15.91 -22.91 8.26
C LYS A 35 -16.52 -22.01 9.34
N PHE A 36 -17.61 -22.45 9.98
CA PHE A 36 -18.38 -21.64 10.94
C PHE A 36 -18.40 -22.29 12.33
N ASP A 37 -18.25 -21.48 13.38
CA ASP A 37 -18.34 -21.95 14.77
C ASP A 37 -19.78 -22.38 15.14
N THR A 38 -19.95 -23.26 16.13
CA THR A 38 -21.24 -23.80 16.60
C THR A 38 -22.38 -22.77 16.78
N PRO A 39 -22.18 -21.57 17.37
CA PRO A 39 -23.24 -20.57 17.47
C PRO A 39 -23.63 -19.93 16.13
N GLU A 40 -22.71 -19.88 15.15
CA GLU A 40 -22.98 -19.34 13.82
C GLU A 40 -23.75 -20.34 12.96
N LEU A 41 -23.46 -21.62 13.14
CA LEU A 41 -24.21 -22.72 12.54
C LEU A 41 -25.64 -22.79 13.03
N LEU A 42 -25.90 -22.55 14.32
CA LEU A 42 -27.25 -22.44 14.88
C LEU A 42 -28.02 -21.24 14.30
N ALA A 43 -27.36 -20.10 14.12
CA ALA A 43 -27.97 -18.93 13.49
C ALA A 43 -28.25 -19.14 11.98
N LEU A 44 -27.37 -19.86 11.28
CA LEU A 44 -27.55 -20.23 9.87
C LEU A 44 -28.63 -21.32 9.68
N ALA A 45 -28.74 -22.24 10.64
CA ALA A 45 -29.80 -23.24 10.71
C ALA A 45 -31.18 -22.57 10.90
N CYS A 46 -31.26 -21.47 11.64
CA CYS A 46 -32.49 -20.68 11.74
C CYS A 46 -32.91 -20.06 10.38
N THR A 47 -31.98 -19.78 9.46
CA THR A 47 -32.33 -19.24 8.14
C THR A 47 -32.50 -20.31 7.06
N CYS A 48 -32.08 -21.56 7.31
CA CYS A 48 -32.11 -22.64 6.33
C CYS A 48 -32.65 -23.94 6.95
N ARG A 49 -33.87 -24.34 6.54
CA ARG A 49 -34.60 -25.50 7.06
C ARG A 49 -33.80 -26.82 7.03
N LYS A 50 -33.07 -27.09 5.94
CA LYS A 50 -32.23 -28.29 5.80
C LYS A 50 -31.01 -28.30 6.74
N LEU A 51 -30.44 -27.14 7.06
CA LEU A 51 -29.36 -27.04 8.07
C LEU A 51 -29.89 -27.30 9.48
N ASN A 52 -31.14 -26.91 9.76
CA ASN A 52 -31.78 -27.14 11.04
C ASN A 52 -32.10 -28.62 11.28
N GLU A 53 -32.63 -29.30 10.25
CA GLU A 53 -32.87 -30.74 10.26
C GLU A 53 -31.57 -31.54 10.49
N PHE A 54 -30.44 -31.06 9.96
CA PHE A 54 -29.14 -31.72 10.10
C PHE A 54 -28.46 -31.48 11.46
N VAL A 55 -28.66 -30.31 12.08
CA VAL A 55 -28.02 -29.94 13.36
C VAL A 55 -28.78 -30.50 14.58
N GLY A 56 -29.99 -31.04 14.40
CA GLY A 56 -30.77 -31.66 15.47
C GLY A 56 -31.20 -30.68 16.57
N ALA A 57 -31.16 -29.38 16.31
CA ALA A 57 -31.59 -28.35 17.25
C ALA A 57 -33.12 -28.25 17.23
N HIS A 58 -33.72 -28.05 18.41
CA HIS A 58 -35.16 -27.76 18.54
C HIS A 58 -35.58 -26.71 17.52
N VAL A 59 -36.59 -27.04 16.70
CA VAL A 59 -37.12 -26.17 15.65
C VAL A 59 -37.65 -24.89 16.29
N LEU A 60 -36.87 -23.82 16.25
CA LEU A 60 -37.38 -22.49 16.55
C LEU A 60 -38.36 -22.12 15.43
N GLU A 61 -39.65 -22.06 15.79
CA GLU A 61 -40.72 -21.69 14.86
C GLU A 61 -40.39 -20.37 14.15
N PRO A 62 -40.40 -20.34 12.80
CA PRO A 62 -40.19 -19.11 12.05
C PRO A 62 -41.21 -18.05 12.48
N GLY A 63 -40.73 -16.99 13.14
CA GLY A 63 -41.58 -15.92 13.66
C GLY A 63 -41.75 -15.90 15.18
N SER A 64 -41.24 -16.89 15.90
CA SER A 64 -41.13 -16.84 17.37
C SER A 64 -40.26 -15.67 17.82
N GLU A 65 -40.48 -15.19 19.04
CA GLU A 65 -39.68 -14.09 19.59
C GLU A 65 -38.19 -14.48 19.74
N GLU A 66 -37.92 -15.73 20.10
CA GLU A 66 -36.58 -16.32 20.19
C GLU A 66 -35.89 -16.37 18.82
N TYR A 67 -36.62 -16.75 17.76
CA TYR A 67 -36.15 -16.72 16.37
C TYR A 67 -35.75 -15.31 15.92
N ARG A 68 -36.57 -14.30 16.25
CA ARG A 68 -36.27 -12.91 15.91
C ARG A 68 -35.01 -12.42 16.63
N LYS A 69 -34.88 -12.72 17.93
CA LYS A 69 -33.72 -12.36 18.74
C LYS A 69 -32.42 -12.98 18.22
N THR A 70 -32.42 -14.28 17.89
CA THR A 70 -31.23 -14.97 17.35
C THR A 70 -30.85 -14.47 15.96
N LYS A 71 -31.84 -14.24 15.07
CA LYS A 71 -31.62 -13.65 13.75
C LYS A 71 -31.04 -12.23 13.85
N GLU A 72 -31.57 -11.38 14.73
CA GLU A 72 -31.04 -10.04 14.95
C GLU A 72 -29.62 -10.07 15.51
N ALA A 73 -29.34 -10.95 16.47
CA ALA A 73 -27.99 -11.13 17.02
C ALA A 73 -26.98 -11.51 15.94
N PHE A 74 -27.34 -12.44 15.05
CA PHE A 74 -26.51 -12.85 13.92
C PHE A 74 -26.26 -11.69 12.93
N LEU A 75 -27.30 -10.95 12.55
CA LEU A 75 -27.16 -9.80 11.64
C LEU A 75 -26.27 -8.71 12.25
N ARG A 76 -26.42 -8.44 13.56
CA ARG A 76 -25.54 -7.51 14.29
C ARG A 76 -24.09 -8.00 14.30
N GLN A 77 -23.86 -9.29 14.54
CA GLN A 77 -22.51 -9.87 14.52
C GLN A 77 -21.87 -9.79 13.13
N LYS A 78 -22.62 -10.11 12.07
CA LYS A 78 -22.19 -9.99 10.67
C LYS A 78 -21.79 -8.54 10.33
N LEU A 79 -22.65 -7.58 10.69
CA LEU A 79 -22.37 -6.15 10.47
C LEU A 79 -21.14 -5.68 11.25
N ASN A 80 -20.97 -6.14 12.50
CA ASN A 80 -19.79 -5.80 13.31
C ASN A 80 -18.50 -6.36 12.71
N ARG A 81 -18.52 -7.60 12.18
CA ARG A 81 -17.38 -8.20 11.45
C ARG A 81 -17.04 -7.40 10.21
N GLN A 82 -18.05 -7.02 9.43
CA GLN A 82 -17.87 -6.20 8.24
C GLN A 82 -17.25 -4.84 8.58
N ARG A 83 -17.80 -4.13 9.57
CA ARG A 83 -17.26 -2.85 10.04
C ARG A 83 -15.83 -2.98 10.56
N LYS A 84 -15.52 -4.05 11.30
CA LYS A 84 -14.16 -4.32 11.79
C LYS A 84 -13.19 -4.56 10.63
N ALA A 85 -13.59 -5.31 9.62
CA ALA A 85 -12.78 -5.55 8.44
C ALA A 85 -12.58 -4.26 7.61
N GLN A 86 -13.64 -3.46 7.42
CA GLN A 86 -13.54 -2.17 6.74
C GLN A 86 -12.59 -1.21 7.47
N ARG A 87 -12.67 -1.12 8.80
CA ARG A 87 -11.74 -0.29 9.59
C ARG A 87 -10.29 -0.73 9.40
N LYS A 88 -10.03 -2.05 9.42
CA LYS A 88 -8.69 -2.59 9.16
C LYS A 88 -8.20 -2.26 7.75
N ALA A 89 -9.08 -2.37 6.74
CA ALA A 89 -8.74 -2.04 5.36
C ALA A 89 -8.38 -0.55 5.22
N ASN A 90 -9.17 0.34 5.81
CA ASN A 90 -8.90 1.77 5.79
C ASN A 90 -7.55 2.12 6.46
N ILE A 91 -7.22 1.48 7.59
CA ILE A 91 -5.93 1.68 8.26
C ILE A 91 -4.77 1.27 7.35
N LEU A 92 -4.86 0.09 6.72
CA LEU A 92 -3.84 -0.38 5.78
C LEU A 92 -3.70 0.54 4.57
N GLU A 93 -4.82 1.05 4.03
CA GLU A 93 -4.80 2.01 2.91
C GLU A 93 -4.12 3.32 3.30
N CYS A 94 -4.37 3.84 4.51
CA CYS A 94 -3.65 5.00 5.04
C CYS A 94 -2.15 4.72 5.18
N GLU A 95 -1.76 3.59 5.77
CA GLU A 95 -0.35 3.21 5.93
C GLU A 95 0.37 3.07 4.59
N ILE A 96 -0.30 2.49 3.58
CA ILE A 96 0.21 2.40 2.20
C ILE A 96 0.43 3.80 1.61
N GLN A 97 -0.53 4.72 1.80
CA GLN A 97 -0.38 6.10 1.31
C GLN A 97 0.80 6.82 1.98
N ASP A 98 0.99 6.63 3.28
CA ASP A 98 2.10 7.25 4.02
C ASP A 98 3.46 6.68 3.59
N VAL A 99 3.58 5.35 3.46
CA VAL A 99 4.81 4.74 2.92
C VAL A 99 5.10 5.22 1.50
N ASN A 100 4.07 5.41 0.66
CA ASN A 100 4.23 5.98 -0.67
C ASN A 100 4.67 7.45 -0.67
N ARG A 101 4.21 8.25 0.30
CA ARG A 101 4.70 9.63 0.50
C ARG A 101 6.17 9.64 0.88
N GLU A 102 6.56 8.82 1.85
CA GLU A 102 7.98 8.67 2.25
C GLU A 102 8.86 8.15 1.12
N MET A 103 8.35 7.23 0.30
CA MET A 103 9.07 6.74 -0.90
C MET A 103 9.34 7.85 -1.91
N ARG A 104 8.40 8.79 -2.08
CA ARG A 104 8.59 9.95 -2.97
C ARG A 104 9.66 10.89 -2.43
N THR A 105 9.64 11.20 -1.14
CA THR A 105 10.67 12.08 -0.53
C THR A 105 12.06 11.46 -0.60
N LEU A 106 12.20 10.15 -0.33
CA LEU A 106 13.47 9.44 -0.49
C LEU A 106 13.95 9.42 -1.95
N LYS A 107 13.03 9.34 -2.92
CA LYS A 107 13.38 9.39 -4.36
C LYS A 107 13.89 10.77 -4.75
N GLU A 108 13.28 11.83 -4.24
CA GLU A 108 13.74 13.22 -4.42
C GLU A 108 15.12 13.42 -3.81
N GLU A 109 15.33 13.00 -2.56
CA GLU A 109 16.63 13.02 -1.88
C GLU A 109 17.71 12.26 -2.67
N ALA A 110 17.39 11.06 -3.17
CA ALA A 110 18.32 10.29 -4.00
C ALA A 110 18.68 11.01 -5.32
N ASN A 111 17.72 11.69 -5.94
CA ASN A 111 17.95 12.45 -7.17
C ASN A 111 18.83 13.67 -6.91
N GLU A 112 18.60 14.38 -5.80
CA GLU A 112 19.43 15.50 -5.37
C GLU A 112 20.87 15.06 -5.12
N LEU A 113 21.08 13.98 -4.36
CA LEU A 113 22.40 13.41 -4.10
C LEU A 113 23.11 12.96 -5.40
N ARG A 114 22.38 12.38 -6.36
CA ARG A 114 22.94 12.04 -7.68
C ARG A 114 23.37 13.27 -8.47
N ASN A 115 22.54 14.32 -8.45
CA ASN A 115 22.87 15.58 -9.11
C ASN A 115 24.10 16.23 -8.47
N GLN A 116 24.16 16.26 -7.14
CA GLN A 116 25.30 16.76 -6.40
C GLN A 116 26.58 15.98 -6.72
N GLU A 117 26.51 14.65 -6.70
CA GLU A 117 27.65 13.79 -7.05
C GLU A 117 28.16 14.06 -8.47
N ARG A 118 27.24 14.24 -9.43
CA ARG A 118 27.58 14.57 -10.82
C ARG A 118 28.30 15.91 -10.93
N VAL A 119 27.79 16.94 -10.24
CA VAL A 119 28.37 18.29 -10.25
C VAL A 119 29.76 18.27 -9.62
N ASP A 120 29.90 17.67 -8.43
CA ASP A 120 31.17 17.58 -7.71
C ASP A 120 32.20 16.77 -8.49
N ARG A 121 31.77 15.69 -9.15
CA ARG A 121 32.64 14.86 -10.00
C ARG A 121 33.15 15.64 -11.21
N LYS A 122 32.28 16.43 -11.85
CA LYS A 122 32.66 17.27 -12.99
C LYS A 122 33.69 18.32 -12.56
N LEU A 123 33.45 18.99 -11.43
CA LEU A 123 34.36 19.97 -10.86
C LEU A 123 35.73 19.34 -10.52
N TYR A 124 35.73 18.17 -9.90
CA TYR A 124 36.97 17.42 -9.62
C TYR A 124 37.79 17.14 -10.89
N GLN A 125 37.12 16.74 -11.98
CA GLN A 125 37.77 16.51 -13.27
C GLN A 125 38.28 17.78 -13.94
N GLU A 126 37.56 18.90 -13.81
CA GLU A 126 37.99 20.21 -14.33
C GLU A 126 39.22 20.72 -13.61
N ILE A 127 39.24 20.64 -12.27
CA ILE A 127 40.42 21.01 -11.48
C ILE A 127 41.60 20.08 -11.79
N GLY A 128 41.36 18.77 -11.92
CA GLY A 128 42.38 17.81 -12.33
C GLY A 128 42.99 18.13 -13.70
N ARG A 129 42.17 18.50 -14.69
CA ARG A 129 42.64 18.94 -16.02
C ARG A 129 43.45 20.23 -15.92
N GLY A 130 43.01 21.20 -15.14
CA GLY A 130 43.75 22.45 -14.88
C GLY A 130 45.12 22.18 -14.24
N ARG A 131 45.18 21.26 -13.28
CA ARG A 131 46.45 20.83 -12.65
C ARG A 131 47.40 20.22 -13.67
N SER A 132 46.93 19.29 -14.49
CA SER A 132 47.75 18.66 -15.54
C SER A 132 48.25 19.67 -16.58
N ALA A 133 47.39 20.59 -17.01
CA ALA A 133 47.77 21.67 -17.93
C ALA A 133 48.80 22.62 -17.30
N GLY A 134 48.66 22.95 -16.01
CA GLY A 134 49.63 23.77 -15.28
C GLY A 134 51.00 23.10 -15.14
N ILE A 135 51.03 21.78 -14.91
CA ILE A 135 52.28 20.99 -14.91
C ILE A 135 52.91 21.01 -16.30
N ALA A 136 52.13 20.74 -17.36
CA ALA A 136 52.62 20.78 -18.73
C ALA A 136 53.17 22.17 -19.09
N LEU A 137 52.49 23.25 -18.72
CA LEU A 137 53.00 24.60 -18.95
C LEU A 137 54.33 24.83 -18.22
N LYS A 138 54.46 24.38 -16.96
CA LYS A 138 55.74 24.49 -16.21
C LYS A 138 56.88 23.72 -16.85
N THR A 139 56.59 22.55 -17.44
CA THR A 139 57.61 21.69 -18.06
C THR A 139 58.02 22.17 -19.46
N TRP A 140 57.09 22.76 -20.21
CA TRP A 140 57.31 23.11 -21.62
C TRP A 140 57.47 24.61 -21.89
N ALA A 141 57.11 25.50 -20.95
CA ALA A 141 57.22 26.94 -21.15
C ALA A 141 58.65 27.46 -20.90
N PRO A 142 59.10 28.47 -21.69
CA PRO A 142 60.32 29.20 -21.40
C PRO A 142 60.28 29.86 -20.01
N ALA A 143 61.44 29.95 -19.35
CA ALA A 143 61.55 30.44 -17.96
C ALA A 143 60.82 31.78 -17.68
N PRO A 144 60.84 32.81 -18.56
CA PRO A 144 60.13 34.07 -18.32
C PRO A 144 58.60 33.92 -18.22
N VAL A 145 58.02 33.00 -19.01
CA VAL A 145 56.57 32.74 -19.04
C VAL A 145 56.12 32.03 -17.77
N SER A 146 56.96 31.11 -17.25
CA SER A 146 56.70 30.39 -16.00
C SER A 146 56.67 31.32 -14.77
N VAL A 147 57.60 32.29 -14.71
CA VAL A 147 57.66 33.29 -13.63
C VAL A 147 56.45 34.22 -13.65
N TRP A 148 56.04 34.68 -14.83
CA TRP A 148 54.85 35.52 -14.96
C TRP A 148 53.56 34.77 -14.63
N HIS A 149 53.43 33.51 -15.09
CA HIS A 149 52.28 32.66 -14.78
C HIS A 149 52.13 32.41 -13.28
N LYS A 150 53.22 32.11 -12.56
CA LYS A 150 53.22 32.04 -11.08
C LYS A 150 52.72 33.32 -10.43
N LYS A 151 53.17 34.48 -10.93
CA LYS A 151 52.86 35.78 -10.33
C LYS A 151 51.42 36.23 -10.56
N VAL A 152 50.80 35.83 -11.68
CA VAL A 152 49.47 36.31 -12.10
C VAL A 152 48.37 35.27 -11.86
N VAL A 153 48.65 33.98 -12.06
CA VAL A 153 47.62 32.92 -12.09
C VAL A 153 47.54 32.13 -10.78
N GLU A 154 48.65 31.94 -10.07
CA GLU A 154 48.67 31.18 -8.81
C GLU A 154 48.28 32.02 -7.56
N GLN A 155 47.62 33.18 -7.74
CA GLN A 155 47.23 34.09 -6.64
C GLN A 155 46.06 33.60 -5.77
N THR A 156 45.61 32.35 -5.92
CA THR A 156 44.52 31.81 -5.09
C THR A 156 45.01 31.44 -3.68
N PRO A 157 44.29 31.84 -2.61
CA PRO A 157 44.71 31.61 -1.23
C PRO A 157 44.64 30.14 -0.78
N VAL A 158 44.03 29.25 -1.58
CA VAL A 158 43.88 27.82 -1.28
C VAL A 158 44.56 27.00 -2.37
N SER A 159 45.39 26.04 -1.96
CA SER A 159 46.10 25.16 -2.89
C SER A 159 45.14 24.28 -3.68
N VAL A 160 45.53 23.96 -4.92
CA VAL A 160 44.75 23.05 -5.79
C VAL A 160 44.62 21.66 -5.17
N ASP A 161 45.66 21.17 -4.51
CA ASP A 161 45.66 19.86 -3.87
C ASP A 161 44.66 19.80 -2.70
N SER A 162 44.61 20.82 -1.83
CA SER A 162 43.62 20.91 -0.75
C SER A 162 42.19 20.92 -1.29
N ARG A 163 41.91 21.68 -2.36
CA ARG A 163 40.59 21.70 -3.00
C ARG A 163 40.20 20.34 -3.59
N MET A 164 41.16 19.61 -4.14
CA MET A 164 40.94 18.27 -4.68
C MET A 164 40.65 17.26 -3.57
N GLU A 165 41.39 17.31 -2.45
CA GLU A 165 41.15 16.47 -1.28
C GLU A 165 39.76 16.71 -0.68
N ASP A 166 39.37 17.98 -0.51
CA ASP A 166 38.04 18.35 -0.03
C ASP A 166 36.92 17.83 -0.94
N LEU A 167 37.08 17.97 -2.26
CA LEU A 167 36.12 17.45 -3.23
C LEU A 167 36.07 15.91 -3.23
N ALA A 168 37.21 15.24 -3.07
CA ALA A 168 37.24 13.79 -2.95
C ALA A 168 36.51 13.32 -1.69
N ALA A 169 36.70 14.01 -0.56
CA ALA A 169 36.00 13.75 0.69
C ALA A 169 34.49 13.96 0.54
N LYS A 170 34.07 15.10 -0.06
CA LYS A 170 32.66 15.38 -0.37
C LYS A 170 32.04 14.28 -1.24
N LEU A 171 32.70 13.91 -2.34
CA LEU A 171 32.24 12.82 -3.22
C LEU A 171 32.08 11.49 -2.48
N LYS A 172 32.98 11.17 -1.56
CA LYS A 172 32.89 9.95 -0.74
C LYS A 172 31.66 10.01 0.17
N VAL A 173 31.42 11.13 0.83
CA VAL A 173 30.24 11.34 1.70
C VAL A 173 28.95 11.25 0.88
N THR A 174 28.85 11.96 -0.24
CA THR A 174 27.65 11.96 -1.10
C THR A 174 27.32 10.55 -1.61
N LYS A 175 28.33 9.75 -1.96
CA LYS A 175 28.13 8.34 -2.35
C LYS A 175 27.63 7.47 -1.18
N LEU A 176 28.14 7.68 0.02
CA LEU A 176 27.68 6.96 1.22
C LEU A 176 26.24 7.32 1.57
N LEU A 177 25.89 8.61 1.53
CA LEU A 177 24.52 9.09 1.73
C LEU A 177 23.58 8.50 0.68
N LEU A 178 23.96 8.53 -0.60
CA LEU A 178 23.15 7.94 -1.66
C LEU A 178 22.91 6.45 -1.45
N LYS A 179 23.94 5.70 -1.04
CA LYS A 179 23.79 4.27 -0.71
C LYS A 179 22.81 4.06 0.46
N ASN A 180 22.89 4.88 1.50
CA ASN A 180 21.99 4.80 2.64
C ASN A 180 20.53 5.08 2.23
N VAL A 181 20.29 6.15 1.45
CA VAL A 181 18.96 6.49 0.94
C VAL A 181 18.38 5.35 0.11
N LEU A 182 19.18 4.75 -0.79
CA LEU A 182 18.73 3.61 -1.60
C LEU A 182 18.38 2.38 -0.74
N GLN A 183 19.13 2.11 0.33
CA GLN A 183 18.80 1.04 1.28
C GLN A 183 17.49 1.34 2.04
N ARG A 184 17.27 2.60 2.44
CA ARG A 184 16.01 3.03 3.05
C ARG A 184 14.83 2.89 2.08
N MET A 185 15.02 3.22 0.80
CA MET A 185 13.99 2.99 -0.22
C MET A 185 13.65 1.51 -0.38
N GLU A 186 14.66 0.63 -0.42
CA GLU A 186 14.44 -0.81 -0.54
C GLU A 186 13.68 -1.38 0.66
N THR A 187 13.99 -0.94 1.87
CA THR A 187 13.24 -1.35 3.07
C THR A 187 11.79 -0.85 3.04
N LYS A 188 11.53 0.38 2.59
CA LYS A 188 10.16 0.89 2.40
C LYS A 188 9.40 0.15 1.30
N LYS A 189 10.06 -0.23 0.20
CA LYS A 189 9.48 -1.04 -0.88
C LYS A 189 9.03 -2.42 -0.39
N ARG A 190 9.84 -3.08 0.44
CA ARG A 190 9.46 -4.35 1.07
C ARG A 190 8.27 -4.18 2.01
N LYS A 191 8.28 -3.12 2.84
CA LYS A 191 7.15 -2.79 3.72
C LYS A 191 5.87 -2.57 2.91
N LEU A 192 5.96 -1.86 1.78
CA LEU A 192 4.82 -1.61 0.89
C LEU A 192 4.23 -2.91 0.34
N SER A 193 5.06 -3.83 -0.16
CA SER A 193 4.62 -5.15 -0.65
C SER A 193 3.83 -5.92 0.42
N VAL A 194 4.34 -5.97 1.65
CA VAL A 194 3.69 -6.66 2.77
C VAL A 194 2.33 -6.02 3.10
N LEU A 195 2.24 -4.70 3.08
CA LEU A 195 0.97 -3.99 3.32
C LEU A 195 -0.04 -4.23 2.20
N GLU A 196 0.40 -4.22 0.94
CA GLU A 196 -0.44 -4.48 -0.23
C GLU A 196 -0.96 -5.93 -0.24
N GLU A 197 -0.13 -6.90 0.15
CA GLU A 197 -0.53 -8.30 0.34
C GLU A 197 -1.53 -8.45 1.49
N SER A 198 -1.31 -7.74 2.61
CA SER A 198 -2.22 -7.71 3.76
C SER A 198 -3.58 -7.10 3.39
N LEU A 199 -3.58 -6.03 2.59
CA LEU A 199 -4.81 -5.42 2.09
C LEU A 199 -5.54 -6.37 1.12
N SER A 200 -4.79 -7.01 0.23
CA SER A 200 -5.34 -7.95 -0.77
C SER A 200 -5.96 -9.18 -0.12
N SER A 201 -5.29 -9.76 0.87
CA SER A 201 -5.82 -10.89 1.65
C SER A 201 -7.06 -10.50 2.46
N LEU A 202 -7.08 -9.30 3.04
CA LEU A 202 -8.26 -8.77 3.72
C LEU A 202 -9.44 -8.59 2.75
N LYS A 203 -9.21 -8.02 1.56
CA LYS A 203 -10.23 -7.85 0.51
C LYS A 203 -10.78 -9.18 -0.01
N ARG A 204 -9.98 -10.25 -0.04
CA ARG A 204 -10.43 -11.60 -0.43
C ARG A 204 -11.30 -12.27 0.64
N THR A 205 -11.05 -11.99 1.91
CA THR A 205 -11.77 -12.60 3.04
C THR A 205 -13.05 -11.85 3.41
N THR A 206 -13.19 -10.59 2.96
CA THR A 206 -14.46 -9.86 3.06
C THR A 206 -15.34 -10.13 1.83
N PRO A 207 -16.54 -10.72 1.99
CA PRO A 207 -17.45 -10.90 0.87
C PRO A 207 -17.85 -9.53 0.28
N LYS A 208 -17.76 -9.40 -1.05
CA LYS A 208 -18.31 -8.27 -1.79
C LYS A 208 -19.84 -8.31 -1.68
N MET A 209 -20.45 -7.13 -1.53
CA MET A 209 -21.90 -6.96 -1.58
C MET A 209 -22.45 -7.33 -2.94
#